data_AF-A0A183VC36-F1
#
_entry.id   AF-A0A183VC36-F1
#
_cell.length_a   1.000
_cell.length_b   1.000
_cell.length_c   1.000
_cell.angle_alpha   90.00
_cell.angle_beta   90.00
_cell.angle_gamma   90.00
#
_symmetry.space_group_name_H-M   'P 1'
#
loop_
_entity.id
_entity.type
_entity.pdbx_description
1 polymer ?
#
loop_
_entity_poly.entity_id
_entity_poly.type
_entity_poly.pdbx_seq_one_letter_code
_entity_poly.pdbx_strand_id
1 'polypeptide(L)'
;MIVVGSAMLKGNSGAALLAKVQQLADKLHNGSADKSKKIINILQRSASQVGALDIGYKGGVETILKSPKPIKLLYLLGADDGVISRRDLDKDAFVVYQGHNGDLGAEMADIILPGAAYTEKEGIYVNTEGRPQKGYPAVAPPGEARHDWKIIRAISEVAGKKLHYDDIQQLRARLSEVAPHLIRYGDVEEATFFTQASQLAEAGEVSGSLRPSQLELADFYMTNAVTRASPTMAECVRAARANKENPYLDAPKIHAASAV
;
A
#
# COMPACT_ATOMS: atom_id res chain seq x y z
N MET A 1 -4.73 21.58 -10.05
CA MET A 1 -4.64 20.17 -9.58
C MET A 1 -3.47 20.10 -8.62
N ILE A 2 -3.69 19.54 -7.43
CA ILE A 2 -2.67 19.26 -6.41
C ILE A 2 -2.57 17.74 -6.31
N VAL A 3 -1.36 17.20 -6.48
CA VAL A 3 -1.08 15.76 -6.34
C VAL A 3 -0.12 15.58 -5.18
N VAL A 4 -0.55 14.87 -4.14
CA VAL A 4 0.25 14.57 -2.96
C VAL A 4 0.72 13.12 -3.01
N GLY A 5 2.03 12.89 -2.98
CA GLY A 5 2.56 11.53 -2.87
C GLY A 5 2.27 10.93 -1.50
N SER A 6 1.70 9.72 -1.46
CA SER A 6 1.42 8.97 -0.23
C SER A 6 2.64 8.76 0.68
N ALA A 7 3.86 8.79 0.13
CA ALA A 7 5.08 8.74 0.92
C ALA A 7 5.23 9.93 1.89
N MET A 8 4.72 11.11 1.52
CA MET A 8 4.77 12.31 2.37
C MET A 8 3.73 12.28 3.50
N LEU A 9 2.74 11.39 3.41
CA LEU A 9 1.70 11.21 4.42
C LEU A 9 2.09 10.19 5.50
N LYS A 10 3.30 9.64 5.46
CA LYS A 10 3.81 8.73 6.48
C LYS A 10 4.30 9.51 7.71
N GLY A 11 4.10 8.93 8.90
CA GLY A 11 4.62 9.45 10.17
C GLY A 11 3.73 10.52 10.82
N ASN A 12 4.25 11.11 11.89
CA ASN A 12 3.46 11.97 12.81
C ASN A 12 2.93 13.26 12.15
N SER A 13 3.62 13.80 11.13
CA SER A 13 3.22 15.04 10.46
C SER A 13 2.28 14.81 9.27
N GLY A 14 1.96 13.55 8.93
CA GLY A 14 1.17 13.21 7.74
C GLY A 14 -0.25 13.76 7.76
N ALA A 15 -0.91 13.69 8.92
CA ALA A 15 -2.27 14.23 9.11
C ALA A 15 -2.29 15.75 8.97
N ALA A 16 -1.37 16.45 9.65
CA ALA A 16 -1.23 17.91 9.56
C ALA A 16 -0.91 18.38 8.13
N LEU A 17 -0.07 17.64 7.38
CA LEU A 17 0.22 17.95 5.99
C LEU A 17 -1.03 17.82 5.12
N LEU A 18 -1.77 16.72 5.26
CA LEU A 18 -3.01 16.50 4.52
C LEU A 18 -4.04 17.60 4.82
N ALA A 19 -4.19 17.99 6.09
CA ALA A 19 -5.08 19.06 6.51
C ALA A 19 -4.73 20.41 5.84
N LYS A 20 -3.44 20.78 5.82
CA LYS A 20 -3.00 22.01 5.14
C LYS A 20 -3.24 21.97 3.63
N VAL A 21 -3.05 20.81 2.99
CA VAL A 21 -3.34 20.65 1.56
C VAL A 21 -4.84 20.73 1.29
N GLN A 22 -5.68 20.16 2.14
CA GLN A 22 -7.14 20.28 2.04
C GLN A 22 -7.59 21.74 2.18
N GLN A 23 -7.06 22.49 3.15
CA GLN A 23 -7.35 23.93 3.29
C GLN A 23 -6.93 24.74 2.05
N LEU A 24 -5.79 24.41 1.45
CA LEU A 24 -5.37 25.04 0.19
C LEU A 24 -6.31 24.67 -0.95
N ALA A 25 -6.70 23.39 -1.05
CA ALA A 25 -7.64 22.91 -2.06
C ALA A 25 -9.01 23.60 -1.93
N ASP A 26 -9.52 23.79 -0.73
CA ASP A 26 -10.80 24.49 -0.47
C ASP A 26 -10.73 25.96 -0.91
N LYS A 27 -9.63 26.66 -0.62
CA LYS A 27 -9.42 28.04 -1.08
C LYS A 27 -9.43 28.13 -2.60
N LEU A 28 -8.71 27.23 -3.27
CA LEU A 28 -8.68 27.17 -4.74
C LEU A 28 -10.04 26.78 -5.33
N HIS A 29 -10.76 25.87 -4.68
CA HIS A 29 -12.07 25.43 -5.12
C HIS A 29 -13.09 26.56 -5.01
N ASN A 30 -13.06 27.32 -3.91
CA ASN A 30 -13.93 28.47 -3.69
C ASN A 30 -13.69 29.58 -4.73
N GLY A 31 -12.43 29.80 -5.14
CA GLY A 31 -12.07 30.75 -6.20
C GLY A 31 -12.32 30.26 -7.64
N SER A 32 -12.55 28.96 -7.85
CA SER A 32 -12.79 28.38 -9.18
C SER A 32 -14.22 28.66 -9.67
N ALA A 33 -14.36 29.06 -10.94
CA ALA A 33 -15.64 29.14 -11.64
C ALA A 33 -16.27 27.76 -11.91
N ASP A 34 -15.43 26.74 -12.02
CA ASP A 34 -15.84 25.35 -12.24
C ASP A 34 -15.73 24.57 -10.93
N LYS A 35 -16.90 24.27 -10.34
CA LYS A 35 -17.05 23.50 -9.10
C LYS A 35 -17.06 21.98 -9.32
N SER A 36 -17.05 21.51 -10.56
CA SER A 36 -16.94 20.07 -10.84
C SER A 36 -15.50 19.56 -10.72
N LYS A 37 -14.52 20.45 -10.86
CA LYS A 37 -13.09 20.10 -10.83
C LYS A 37 -12.64 19.63 -9.45
N LYS A 38 -12.15 18.38 -9.41
CA LYS A 38 -11.45 17.82 -8.26
C LYS A 38 -10.03 18.42 -8.19
N ILE A 39 -9.71 19.02 -7.04
CA ILE A 39 -8.45 19.77 -6.87
C ILE A 39 -7.38 18.91 -6.22
N ILE A 40 -7.74 18.15 -5.19
CA ILE A 40 -6.81 17.32 -4.41
C ILE A 40 -6.81 15.88 -4.91
N ASN A 41 -5.62 15.32 -5.13
CA ASN A 41 -5.41 13.93 -5.50
C ASN A 41 -4.27 13.35 -4.67
N ILE A 42 -4.39 12.10 -4.22
CA ILE A 42 -3.34 11.40 -3.49
C ILE A 42 -2.79 10.30 -4.39
N LEU A 43 -1.48 10.34 -4.65
CA LEU A 43 -0.80 9.33 -5.45
C LEU A 43 -0.28 8.21 -4.55
N GLN A 44 -0.93 7.05 -4.67
CA GLN A 44 -0.55 5.82 -3.97
C GLN A 44 0.60 5.11 -4.68
N ARG A 45 1.46 4.43 -3.90
CA ARG A 45 2.60 3.65 -4.43
C ARG A 45 2.42 2.14 -4.37
N SER A 46 1.50 1.65 -3.54
CA SER A 46 1.25 0.23 -3.36
C SER A 46 -0.15 -0.13 -3.86
N ALA A 47 -0.25 -1.19 -4.66
CA ALA A 47 -1.49 -1.62 -5.29
C ALA A 47 -2.54 -2.13 -4.30
N SER A 48 -2.14 -2.51 -3.08
CA SER A 48 -3.07 -2.94 -2.02
C SER A 48 -3.63 -1.78 -1.20
N GLN A 49 -2.99 -0.61 -1.23
CA GLN A 49 -3.24 0.46 -0.26
C GLN A 49 -4.67 1.03 -0.37
N VAL A 50 -5.16 1.29 -1.58
CA VAL A 50 -6.51 1.87 -1.76
C VAL A 50 -7.57 0.85 -1.34
N GLY A 51 -7.50 -0.38 -1.84
CA GLY A 51 -8.44 -1.43 -1.47
C GLY A 51 -8.45 -1.74 0.03
N ALA A 52 -7.29 -1.67 0.70
CA ALA A 52 -7.20 -1.82 2.15
C ALA A 52 -7.94 -0.70 2.90
N LEU A 53 -7.76 0.55 2.46
CA LEU A 53 -8.47 1.70 3.05
C LEU A 53 -9.98 1.60 2.81
N ASP A 54 -10.40 1.16 1.62
CA ASP A 54 -11.81 0.99 1.25
C ASP A 54 -12.55 -0.05 2.11
N ILE A 55 -11.88 -1.12 2.51
CA ILE A 55 -12.45 -2.15 3.42
C ILE A 55 -12.23 -1.82 4.91
N GLY A 56 -11.70 -0.63 5.23
CA GLY A 56 -11.59 -0.11 6.59
C GLY A 56 -10.31 -0.52 7.34
N TYR A 57 -9.25 -0.94 6.64
CA TYR A 57 -7.95 -1.15 7.31
C TYR A 57 -7.37 0.21 7.72
N LYS A 58 -6.68 0.23 8.86
CA LYS A 58 -5.97 1.42 9.33
C LYS A 58 -4.62 1.53 8.63
N GLY A 59 -4.30 2.71 8.11
CA GLY A 59 -2.99 2.98 7.52
C GLY A 59 -1.88 3.00 8.57
N GLY A 60 -0.71 2.48 8.20
CA GLY A 60 0.48 2.45 9.05
C GLY A 60 0.46 1.35 10.12
N VAL A 61 1.53 1.29 10.91
CA VAL A 61 1.76 0.25 11.93
C VAL A 61 1.70 0.78 13.36
N GLU A 62 1.31 2.04 13.54
CA GLU A 62 1.33 2.72 14.84
C GLU A 62 0.48 2.02 15.88
N THR A 63 -0.64 1.40 15.45
CA THR A 63 -1.50 0.60 16.33
C THR A 63 -0.82 -0.66 16.88
N ILE A 64 0.21 -1.16 16.19
CA ILE A 64 1.02 -2.29 16.59
C ILE A 64 2.19 -1.78 17.46
N LEU A 65 2.97 -0.82 16.97
CA LEU A 65 4.17 -0.31 17.65
C LEU A 65 3.87 0.41 18.96
N LYS A 66 2.73 1.11 19.06
CA LYS A 66 2.29 1.84 20.26
C LYS A 66 1.19 1.09 21.00
N SER A 67 1.04 -0.22 20.76
CA SER A 67 0.05 -1.02 21.47
C SER A 67 0.33 -1.00 22.98
N PRO A 68 -0.65 -0.65 23.84
CA PRO A 68 -0.48 -0.72 25.28
C PRO A 68 -0.43 -2.16 25.81
N LYS A 69 -0.79 -3.14 24.96
CA LYS A 69 -0.79 -4.57 25.28
C LYS A 69 0.24 -5.31 24.43
N PRO A 70 0.90 -6.33 24.99
CA PRO A 70 1.87 -7.13 24.24
C PRO A 70 1.21 -7.83 23.06
N ILE A 71 1.86 -7.79 21.90
CA ILE A 71 1.38 -8.42 20.67
C ILE A 71 1.85 -9.87 20.66
N LYS A 72 0.94 -10.79 21.00
CA LYS A 72 1.26 -12.23 21.07
C LYS A 72 1.22 -12.94 19.73
N LEU A 73 0.48 -12.40 18.75
CA LEU A 73 0.42 -12.93 17.40
C LEU A 73 0.46 -11.78 16.40
N LEU A 74 1.37 -11.86 15.44
CA LEU A 74 1.46 -10.95 14.31
C LEU A 74 1.26 -11.73 13.01
N TYR A 75 0.26 -11.32 12.22
CA TYR A 75 -0.01 -11.92 10.92
C TYR A 75 0.44 -10.97 9.80
N LEU A 76 1.42 -11.39 9.02
CA LEU A 76 1.99 -10.64 7.91
C LEU A 76 1.43 -11.20 6.60
N LEU A 77 0.52 -10.46 5.96
CA LEU A 77 0.01 -10.81 4.64
C LEU A 77 0.84 -10.12 3.56
N GLY A 78 1.89 -10.80 3.08
CA GLY A 78 2.80 -10.31 2.05
C GLY A 78 3.53 -9.02 2.43
N ALA A 79 3.77 -8.82 3.73
CA ALA A 79 4.35 -7.59 4.26
C ALA A 79 5.87 -7.71 4.39
N ASP A 80 6.58 -7.17 3.38
CA ASP A 80 8.05 -7.27 3.26
C ASP A 80 8.75 -5.91 3.18
N ASP A 81 8.08 -4.81 3.53
CA ASP A 81 8.65 -3.45 3.46
C ASP A 81 9.56 -3.10 4.65
N GLY A 82 9.77 -4.03 5.59
CA GLY A 82 10.63 -3.83 6.76
C GLY A 82 10.13 -2.76 7.74
N VAL A 83 8.82 -2.46 7.72
CA VAL A 83 8.21 -1.44 8.59
C VAL A 83 8.11 -1.90 10.06
N ILE A 84 8.06 -3.22 10.27
CA ILE A 84 8.15 -3.88 11.58
C ILE A 84 9.27 -4.91 11.46
N SER A 85 10.10 -5.02 12.49
CA SER A 85 11.12 -6.04 12.65
C SER A 85 10.87 -6.88 13.90
N ARG A 86 11.56 -8.03 14.03
CA ARG A 86 11.48 -8.86 15.24
C ARG A 86 11.89 -8.12 16.52
N ARG A 87 12.68 -7.05 16.41
CA ARG A 87 13.13 -6.23 17.55
C ARG A 87 12.03 -5.33 18.10
N ASP A 88 11.02 -5.04 17.28
CA ASP A 88 9.88 -4.20 17.66
C ASP A 88 8.77 -5.02 18.36
N LEU A 89 8.95 -6.34 18.47
CA LEU A 89 7.97 -7.26 19.03
C LEU A 89 8.44 -7.84 20.36
N ASP A 90 7.49 -8.29 21.16
CA ASP A 90 7.78 -9.08 22.35
C ASP A 90 8.51 -10.38 21.97
N LYS A 91 9.41 -10.86 22.83
CA LYS A 91 10.22 -12.06 22.56
C LYS A 91 9.36 -13.28 22.23
N ASP A 92 8.20 -13.39 22.87
CA ASP A 92 7.24 -14.49 22.71
C ASP A 92 6.14 -14.21 21.69
N ALA A 93 6.26 -13.14 20.89
CA ALA A 93 5.34 -12.89 19.79
C ALA A 93 5.46 -14.01 18.74
N PHE A 94 4.33 -14.58 18.34
CA PHE A 94 4.26 -15.58 17.28
C PHE A 94 3.97 -14.91 15.93
N VAL A 95 4.90 -15.01 15.00
CA VAL A 95 4.82 -14.34 13.70
C VAL A 95 4.44 -15.34 12.62
N VAL A 96 3.32 -15.11 11.96
CA VAL A 96 2.87 -15.86 10.79
C VAL A 96 3.10 -15.00 9.56
N TYR A 97 3.87 -15.49 8.61
CA TYR A 97 4.02 -14.85 7.30
C TYR A 97 3.25 -15.64 6.25
N GLN A 98 2.29 -14.98 5.60
CA GLN A 98 1.61 -15.49 4.42
C GLN A 98 2.01 -14.65 3.21
N GLY A 99 2.80 -15.22 2.30
CA GLY A 99 3.26 -14.51 1.11
C GLY A 99 3.79 -15.46 0.05
N HIS A 100 4.20 -14.90 -1.08
CA HIS A 100 4.63 -15.66 -2.26
C HIS A 100 6.15 -15.61 -2.49
N ASN A 101 6.85 -14.60 -1.96
CA ASN A 101 8.31 -14.49 -1.98
C ASN A 101 8.82 -14.54 -0.53
N GLY A 102 9.97 -15.18 -0.31
CA GLY A 102 10.68 -15.06 0.97
C GLY A 102 11.60 -13.84 0.95
N ASP A 103 11.31 -12.86 1.80
CA ASP A 103 12.13 -11.64 2.01
C ASP A 103 12.05 -11.25 3.50
N LEU A 104 12.16 -9.96 3.85
CA LEU A 104 12.20 -9.45 5.22
C LEU A 104 11.08 -9.98 6.14
N GLY A 105 9.85 -10.10 5.66
CA GLY A 105 8.72 -10.58 6.48
C GLY A 105 8.79 -12.07 6.76
N ALA A 106 9.23 -12.86 5.77
CA ALA A 106 9.41 -14.30 5.92
C ALA A 106 10.60 -14.65 6.83
N GLU A 107 11.68 -13.86 6.80
CA GLU A 107 12.87 -14.08 7.61
C GLU A 107 12.59 -14.05 9.12
N MET A 108 11.64 -13.21 9.56
CA MET A 108 11.28 -13.09 10.98
C MET A 108 10.11 -13.98 11.42
N ALA A 109 9.59 -14.81 10.53
CA ALA A 109 8.40 -15.61 10.77
C ALA A 109 8.70 -16.91 11.53
N ASP A 110 7.79 -17.29 12.44
CA ASP A 110 7.78 -18.59 13.10
C ASP A 110 7.09 -19.64 12.22
N ILE A 111 6.09 -19.23 11.43
CA ILE A 111 5.43 -20.07 10.41
C ILE A 111 5.31 -19.30 9.09
N ILE A 112 5.58 -19.99 7.99
CA ILE A 112 5.37 -19.50 6.63
C ILE A 112 4.23 -20.26 5.96
N LEU A 113 3.29 -19.51 5.38
CA LEU A 113 2.16 -20.01 4.62
C LEU A 113 2.29 -19.56 3.16
N PRO A 114 2.56 -20.47 2.21
CA PRO A 114 2.83 -20.08 0.82
C PRO A 114 1.54 -19.62 0.13
N GLY A 115 1.46 -18.31 -0.12
CA GLY A 115 0.41 -17.66 -0.90
C GLY A 115 0.72 -17.63 -2.39
N ALA A 116 -0.30 -17.33 -3.20
CA ALA A 116 -0.17 -17.19 -4.65
C ALA A 116 0.29 -15.77 -5.04
N ALA A 117 1.12 -15.64 -6.08
CA ALA A 117 1.50 -14.36 -6.67
C ALA A 117 0.33 -13.71 -7.44
N TYR A 118 0.49 -12.45 -7.86
CA TYR A 118 -0.57 -11.72 -8.58
C TYR A 118 -0.91 -12.32 -9.96
N THR A 119 0.02 -13.06 -10.58
CA THR A 119 -0.18 -13.79 -11.84
C THR A 119 -0.82 -15.16 -11.65
N GLU A 120 -0.98 -15.63 -10.41
CA GLU A 120 -1.38 -16.99 -10.07
C GLU A 120 -2.79 -17.07 -9.48
N LYS A 121 -3.40 -15.92 -9.20
CA LYS A 121 -4.68 -15.82 -8.52
C LYS A 121 -5.59 -14.81 -9.19
N GLU A 122 -6.87 -15.06 -9.02
CA GLU A 122 -7.90 -14.07 -9.24
C GLU A 122 -7.91 -13.10 -8.06
N GLY A 123 -7.72 -11.80 -8.32
CA GLY A 123 -7.66 -10.76 -7.31
C GLY A 123 -8.35 -9.48 -7.77
N ILE A 124 -8.79 -8.66 -6.81
CA ILE A 124 -9.32 -7.32 -7.08
C ILE A 124 -8.27 -6.33 -6.56
N TYR A 125 -7.81 -5.46 -7.44
CA TYR A 125 -6.81 -4.43 -7.16
C TYR A 125 -7.45 -3.07 -7.44
N VAL A 126 -7.24 -2.10 -6.55
CA VAL A 126 -7.78 -0.76 -6.73
C VAL A 126 -6.63 0.21 -6.97
N ASN A 127 -6.67 0.90 -8.11
CA ASN A 127 -5.63 1.86 -8.46
C ASN A 127 -5.81 3.20 -7.71
N THR A 128 -4.90 4.15 -7.92
CA THR A 128 -4.87 5.41 -7.17
C THR A 128 -6.08 6.33 -7.39
N GLU A 129 -6.82 6.17 -8.48
CA GLU A 129 -8.04 6.94 -8.78
C GLU A 129 -9.31 6.25 -8.23
N GLY A 130 -9.18 5.11 -7.54
CA GLY A 130 -10.31 4.37 -6.97
C GLY A 130 -10.94 3.36 -7.93
N ARG A 131 -10.32 3.07 -9.08
CA ARG A 131 -10.84 2.11 -10.07
C ARG A 131 -10.51 0.67 -9.64
N PRO A 132 -11.51 -0.18 -9.38
CA PRO A 132 -11.28 -1.59 -9.11
C PRO A 132 -11.03 -2.33 -10.43
N GLN A 133 -9.99 -3.14 -10.44
CA GLN A 133 -9.54 -3.93 -11.58
C GLN A 133 -9.43 -5.38 -11.16
N LYS A 134 -9.81 -6.27 -12.06
CA LYS A 134 -9.79 -7.70 -11.81
C LYS A 134 -8.57 -8.33 -12.47
N GLY A 135 -7.70 -8.92 -11.65
CA GLY A 135 -6.62 -9.78 -12.09
C GLY A 135 -7.14 -11.19 -12.39
N TYR A 136 -6.59 -11.81 -13.43
CA TYR A 136 -6.88 -13.19 -13.81
C TYR A 136 -5.61 -14.03 -13.68
N PRO A 137 -5.72 -15.28 -13.21
CA PRO A 137 -4.58 -16.18 -13.15
C PRO A 137 -4.09 -16.50 -14.56
N ALA A 138 -2.80 -16.29 -14.81
CA ALA A 138 -2.11 -16.68 -16.03
C ALA A 138 -1.47 -18.07 -15.88
N VAL A 139 -1.02 -18.40 -14.66
CA VAL A 139 -0.38 -19.69 -14.31
C VAL A 139 -0.94 -20.19 -12.97
N ALA A 140 -0.73 -21.46 -12.65
CA ALA A 140 -1.10 -22.00 -11.34
C ALA A 140 -0.05 -21.63 -10.27
N PRO A 141 -0.44 -21.48 -8.99
CA PRO A 141 0.52 -21.30 -7.90
C PRO A 141 1.51 -22.47 -7.84
N PRO A 142 2.81 -22.21 -7.61
CA PRO A 142 3.83 -23.26 -7.61
C PRO A 142 3.72 -24.17 -6.37
N GLY A 143 4.01 -25.46 -6.56
CA GLY A 143 4.08 -26.45 -5.49
C GLY A 143 2.79 -26.52 -4.66
N GLU A 144 2.90 -26.30 -3.35
CA GLU A 144 1.77 -26.33 -2.41
C GLU A 144 1.19 -24.95 -2.11
N ALA A 145 1.58 -23.91 -2.84
CA ALA A 145 1.01 -22.58 -2.67
C ALA A 145 -0.51 -22.59 -2.93
N ARG A 146 -1.23 -21.70 -2.24
CA ARG A 146 -2.70 -21.58 -2.33
C ARG A 146 -3.11 -20.12 -2.50
N HIS A 147 -4.32 -19.91 -3.01
CA HIS A 147 -4.91 -18.57 -3.08
C HIS A 147 -5.06 -18.00 -1.66
N ASP A 148 -4.71 -16.74 -1.48
CA ASP A 148 -4.57 -16.16 -0.14
C ASP A 148 -5.82 -16.25 0.72
N TRP A 149 -6.98 -15.97 0.12
CA TRP A 149 -8.25 -16.01 0.82
C TRP A 149 -8.62 -17.43 1.27
N LYS A 150 -8.20 -18.47 0.54
CA LYS A 150 -8.43 -19.87 0.91
C LYS A 150 -7.62 -20.24 2.14
N ILE A 151 -6.38 -19.74 2.24
CA ILE A 151 -5.52 -19.95 3.41
C ILE A 151 -6.19 -19.33 4.65
N ILE A 152 -6.60 -18.06 4.57
CA ILE A 152 -7.26 -17.35 5.67
C ILE A 152 -8.58 -18.04 6.05
N ARG A 153 -9.37 -18.45 5.06
CA ARG A 153 -10.62 -19.19 5.27
C ARG A 153 -10.39 -20.55 5.94
N ALA A 154 -9.35 -21.30 5.56
CA ALA A 154 -8.99 -22.56 6.20
C ALA A 154 -8.52 -22.35 7.65
N ILE A 155 -7.67 -21.34 7.90
CA ILE A 155 -7.24 -20.96 9.26
C ILE A 155 -8.46 -20.64 10.13
N SER A 156 -9.44 -19.90 9.60
CA SER A 156 -10.66 -19.56 10.35
C SER A 156 -11.43 -20.80 10.81
N GLU A 157 -11.46 -21.85 10.01
CA GLU A 157 -12.14 -23.11 10.34
C GLU A 157 -11.36 -23.92 11.36
N VAL A 158 -10.05 -24.04 11.20
CA VAL A 158 -9.17 -24.69 12.19
C VAL A 158 -9.21 -23.97 13.54
N ALA A 159 -9.33 -22.63 13.54
CA ALA A 159 -9.45 -21.82 14.74
C ALA A 159 -10.86 -21.85 15.38
N GLY A 160 -11.82 -22.60 14.82
CA GLY A 160 -13.20 -22.67 15.32
C GLY A 160 -14.00 -21.37 15.11
N LYS A 161 -13.55 -20.48 14.23
CA LYS A 161 -14.17 -19.19 13.87
C LYS A 161 -14.44 -19.12 12.36
N LYS A 162 -15.08 -20.19 11.85
CA LYS A 162 -15.33 -20.40 10.42
C LYS A 162 -16.01 -19.19 9.76
N LEU A 163 -15.36 -18.63 8.75
CA LEU A 163 -15.93 -17.55 7.94
C LEU A 163 -17.00 -18.11 6.98
N HIS A 164 -18.06 -17.35 6.77
CA HIS A 164 -19.28 -17.79 6.04
C HIS A 164 -19.18 -17.61 4.52
N TYR A 165 -18.08 -18.06 3.93
CA TYR A 165 -17.90 -18.13 2.49
C TYR A 165 -16.97 -19.29 2.14
N ASP A 166 -17.35 -20.07 1.13
CA ASP A 166 -16.65 -21.28 0.69
C ASP A 166 -16.09 -21.16 -0.74
N ASP A 167 -16.57 -20.18 -1.51
CA ASP A 167 -16.13 -19.90 -2.87
C ASP A 167 -15.83 -18.40 -3.09
N ILE A 168 -15.27 -18.08 -4.26
CA ILE A 168 -14.86 -16.71 -4.61
C ILE A 168 -16.07 -15.79 -4.85
N GLN A 169 -17.21 -16.34 -5.28
CA GLN A 169 -18.44 -15.60 -5.51
C GLN A 169 -19.04 -15.12 -4.19
N GLN A 170 -19.08 -15.98 -3.18
CA GLN A 170 -19.52 -15.66 -1.83
C GLN A 170 -18.56 -14.68 -1.15
N LEU A 171 -17.25 -14.84 -1.33
CA LEU A 171 -16.28 -13.86 -0.84
C LEU A 171 -16.51 -12.47 -1.47
N ARG A 172 -16.83 -12.42 -2.76
CA ARG A 172 -17.17 -11.16 -3.45
C ARG A 172 -18.52 -10.59 -3.03
N ALA A 173 -19.50 -11.43 -2.74
CA ALA A 173 -20.75 -10.98 -2.15
C ALA A 173 -20.46 -10.30 -0.80
N ARG A 174 -19.63 -10.92 0.04
CA ARG A 174 -19.18 -10.31 1.29
C ARG A 174 -18.39 -9.03 1.08
N LEU A 175 -17.54 -8.96 0.05
CA LEU A 175 -16.83 -7.73 -0.30
C LEU A 175 -17.81 -6.60 -0.69
N SER A 176 -18.86 -6.94 -1.44
CA SER A 176 -19.90 -5.99 -1.83
C SER A 176 -20.71 -5.46 -0.66
N GLU A 177 -20.90 -6.26 0.41
CA GLU A 177 -21.55 -5.80 1.64
C GLU A 177 -20.69 -4.77 2.40
N VAL A 178 -19.36 -4.88 2.30
CA VAL A 178 -18.42 -3.99 2.99
C VAL A 178 -18.18 -2.72 2.17
N ALA A 179 -17.88 -2.87 0.88
CA ALA A 179 -17.50 -1.80 -0.02
C ALA A 179 -18.02 -2.12 -1.45
N PRO A 180 -19.25 -1.71 -1.78
CA PRO A 180 -19.94 -2.14 -3.00
C PRO A 180 -19.28 -1.65 -4.30
N HIS A 181 -18.49 -0.57 -4.25
CA HIS A 181 -17.76 -0.10 -5.43
C HIS A 181 -16.70 -1.11 -5.89
N LEU A 182 -16.14 -1.93 -5.00
CA LEU A 182 -15.05 -2.86 -5.33
C LEU A 182 -15.43 -3.97 -6.32
N ILE A 183 -16.73 -4.21 -6.53
CA ILE A 183 -17.22 -5.17 -7.53
C ILE A 183 -17.66 -4.53 -8.86
N ARG A 184 -17.61 -3.18 -8.97
CA ARG A 184 -17.94 -2.42 -10.19
C ARG A 184 -16.69 -2.22 -11.05
N TYR A 185 -16.21 -3.32 -11.62
CA TYR A 185 -14.92 -3.35 -12.29
C TYR A 185 -14.83 -2.33 -13.42
N GLY A 186 -13.75 -1.55 -13.42
CA GLY A 186 -13.49 -0.56 -14.45
C GLY A 186 -14.16 0.78 -14.23
N ASP A 187 -15.10 0.92 -13.28
CA ASP A 187 -15.76 2.20 -12.99
C ASP A 187 -14.99 2.98 -11.92
N VAL A 188 -14.96 4.31 -12.05
CA VAL A 188 -14.47 5.20 -10.98
C VAL A 188 -15.67 5.86 -10.34
N GLU A 189 -15.90 5.51 -9.09
CA GLU A 189 -16.96 6.09 -8.28
C GLU A 189 -16.51 7.43 -7.69
N GLU A 190 -17.40 8.42 -7.75
CA GLU A 190 -17.07 9.77 -7.28
C GLU A 190 -17.12 9.86 -5.75
N ALA A 191 -16.00 10.27 -5.14
CA ALA A 191 -16.00 10.71 -3.75
C ALA A 191 -16.61 12.11 -3.63
N THR A 192 -17.54 12.32 -2.70
CA THR A 192 -18.30 13.59 -2.57
C THR A 192 -18.02 14.36 -1.27
N PHE A 193 -17.62 13.70 -0.19
CA PHE A 193 -17.52 14.29 1.15
C PHE A 193 -16.23 15.08 1.44
N PHE A 194 -15.75 15.88 0.47
CA PHE A 194 -14.52 16.67 0.63
C PHE A 194 -14.65 17.72 1.73
N THR A 195 -15.78 18.42 1.80
CA THR A 195 -16.03 19.46 2.81
C THR A 195 -16.01 18.88 4.22
N GLN A 196 -16.67 17.76 4.44
CA GLN A 196 -16.69 17.07 5.74
C GLN A 196 -15.30 16.52 6.09
N ALA A 197 -14.58 15.96 5.11
CA ALA A 197 -13.22 15.50 5.31
C ALA A 197 -12.27 16.63 5.73
N SER A 198 -12.41 17.83 5.15
CA SER A 198 -11.65 19.02 5.53
C SER A 198 -11.98 19.50 6.95
N GLN A 199 -13.26 19.46 7.34
CA GLN A 199 -13.70 19.82 8.70
C GLN A 199 -13.18 18.86 9.77
N LEU A 200 -13.01 17.58 9.44
CA LEU A 200 -12.49 16.53 10.33
C LEU A 200 -10.96 16.44 10.34
N ALA A 201 -10.28 17.22 9.51
CA ALA A 201 -8.84 17.13 9.37
C ALA A 201 -8.13 17.65 10.63
N GLU A 202 -7.15 16.89 11.12
CA GLU A 202 -6.35 17.28 12.29
C GLU A 202 -5.46 18.48 11.94
N ALA A 203 -5.73 19.62 12.57
CA ALA A 203 -4.88 20.80 12.47
C ALA A 203 -3.61 20.61 13.32
N GLY A 204 -2.45 20.87 12.71
CA GLY A 204 -1.17 20.78 13.41
C GLY A 204 -0.03 21.44 12.63
N GLU A 205 1.13 21.50 13.28
CA GLU A 205 2.36 21.94 12.62
C GLU A 205 2.91 20.84 11.72
N VAL A 206 3.29 21.22 10.50
CA VAL A 206 4.02 20.33 9.61
C VAL A 206 5.49 20.48 9.95
N SER A 207 6.03 19.53 10.70
CA SER A 207 7.46 19.44 10.99
C SER A 207 8.08 18.28 10.20
N GLY A 208 9.31 18.46 9.74
CA GLY A 208 10.06 17.45 8.99
C GLY A 208 10.32 17.82 7.53
N SER A 209 11.20 17.05 6.88
CA SER A 209 11.59 17.26 5.49
C SER A 209 10.62 16.58 4.54
N LEU A 210 10.11 17.31 3.54
CA LEU A 210 9.29 16.77 2.44
C LEU A 210 10.17 16.14 1.34
N ARG A 211 11.09 15.26 1.74
CA ARG A 211 12.03 14.62 0.82
C ARG A 211 11.55 13.20 0.49
N PRO A 212 11.26 12.87 -0.78
CA PRO A 212 10.86 11.52 -1.15
C PRO A 212 11.99 10.52 -0.90
N SER A 213 11.63 9.26 -0.66
CA SER A 213 12.59 8.18 -0.40
C SER A 213 13.31 7.70 -1.66
N GLN A 214 12.76 7.97 -2.85
CA GLN A 214 13.34 7.61 -4.13
C GLN A 214 13.77 8.90 -4.82
N LEU A 215 15.08 9.11 -4.91
CA LEU A 215 15.66 10.31 -5.51
C LEU A 215 16.51 9.97 -6.73
N GLU A 216 17.02 8.75 -6.75
CA GLU A 216 17.87 8.24 -7.80
C GLU A 216 17.14 7.18 -8.60
N LEU A 217 17.51 7.02 -9.87
CA LEU A 217 16.93 6.00 -10.73
C LEU A 217 17.11 4.59 -10.15
N ALA A 218 18.21 4.35 -9.44
CA ALA A 218 18.48 3.08 -8.76
C ALA A 218 17.44 2.75 -7.68
N ASP A 219 16.83 3.75 -7.03
CA ASP A 219 15.85 3.56 -5.96
C ASP A 219 14.50 3.05 -6.48
N PHE A 220 14.24 3.14 -7.78
CA PHE A 220 12.98 2.78 -8.42
C PHE A 220 12.80 1.27 -8.61
N TYR A 221 13.86 0.55 -8.95
CA TYR A 221 13.74 -0.82 -9.47
C TYR A 221 13.43 -1.90 -8.43
N MET A 222 13.64 -1.64 -7.13
CA MET A 222 13.53 -2.63 -6.06
C MET A 222 12.59 -2.14 -4.95
N THR A 223 11.28 -2.24 -5.18
CA THR A 223 10.25 -1.64 -4.32
C THR A 223 9.38 -2.63 -3.55
N ASN A 224 9.34 -3.89 -3.97
CA ASN A 224 8.53 -4.94 -3.37
C ASN A 224 9.25 -6.29 -3.43
N ALA A 225 8.70 -7.31 -2.78
CA ALA A 225 9.35 -8.63 -2.71
C ALA A 225 9.61 -9.26 -4.09
N VAL A 226 8.71 -9.06 -5.06
CA VAL A 226 8.88 -9.58 -6.44
C VAL A 226 10.07 -8.93 -7.14
N THR A 227 10.15 -7.60 -7.07
CA THR A 227 11.22 -6.83 -7.72
C THR A 227 12.56 -7.04 -7.03
N ARG A 228 12.58 -7.19 -5.71
CA ARG A 228 13.81 -7.51 -4.95
C ARG A 228 14.32 -8.93 -5.22
N ALA A 229 13.43 -9.88 -5.47
CA ALA A 229 13.81 -11.24 -5.90
C ALA A 229 14.21 -11.33 -7.38
N SER A 230 14.05 -10.27 -8.18
CA SER A 230 14.32 -10.29 -9.61
C SER A 230 15.80 -10.04 -9.93
N PRO A 231 16.50 -10.98 -10.60
CA PRO A 231 17.88 -10.74 -11.04
C PRO A 231 17.96 -9.62 -12.09
N THR A 232 16.95 -9.50 -12.94
CA THR A 232 16.87 -8.42 -13.94
C THR A 232 16.79 -7.05 -13.28
N MET A 233 15.97 -6.89 -12.24
CA MET A 233 15.91 -5.63 -11.50
C MET A 233 17.23 -5.34 -10.77
N ALA A 234 17.94 -6.38 -10.31
CA ALA A 234 19.28 -6.22 -9.75
C ALA A 234 20.30 -5.70 -10.77
N GLU A 235 20.23 -6.17 -12.02
CA GLU A 235 21.03 -5.61 -13.11
C GLU A 235 20.63 -4.16 -13.43
N CYS A 236 19.34 -3.82 -13.44
CA CYS A 236 18.89 -2.44 -13.63
C CYS A 236 19.44 -1.50 -12.56
N VAL A 237 19.50 -1.94 -11.29
CA VAL A 237 20.13 -1.17 -10.21
C VAL A 237 21.62 -0.98 -10.45
N ARG A 238 22.36 -2.04 -10.83
CA ARG A 238 23.79 -1.95 -11.16
C ARG A 238 24.03 -0.99 -12.32
N ALA A 239 23.27 -1.13 -13.40
CA ALA A 239 23.36 -0.27 -14.57
C ALA A 239 23.03 1.19 -14.25
N ALA A 240 22.00 1.45 -13.44
CA ALA A 240 21.64 2.81 -13.04
C ALA A 240 22.73 3.48 -12.20
N ARG A 241 23.38 2.74 -11.29
CA ARG A 241 24.52 3.23 -10.49
C ARG A 241 25.74 3.50 -11.37
N ALA A 242 26.10 2.56 -12.24
CA ALA A 242 27.20 2.74 -13.18
C ALA A 242 26.98 3.92 -14.13
N ASN A 243 25.75 4.12 -14.60
CA ASN A 243 25.38 5.26 -15.43
C ASN A 243 25.56 6.59 -14.69
N LYS A 244 25.24 6.66 -13.39
CA LYS A 244 25.43 7.87 -12.58
C LYS A 244 26.90 8.25 -12.42
N GLU A 245 27.79 7.26 -12.38
CA GLU A 245 29.25 7.44 -12.23
C GLU A 245 29.97 7.65 -13.57
N ASN A 246 29.27 7.56 -14.70
CA ASN A 246 29.88 7.64 -16.02
C ASN A 246 30.38 9.07 -16.33
N PRO A 247 31.71 9.27 -16.50
CA PRO A 247 32.30 10.59 -16.71
C PRO A 247 32.01 11.20 -18.08
N TYR A 248 31.45 10.42 -19.01
CA TYR A 248 31.13 10.85 -20.37
C TYR A 248 29.67 11.28 -20.57
N LEU A 249 28.87 11.23 -19.50
CA LEU A 249 27.49 11.73 -19.52
C LEU A 249 27.45 13.17 -19.01
N ASP A 250 26.66 13.99 -19.68
CA ASP A 250 26.32 15.32 -19.16
C ASP A 250 25.70 15.15 -17.76
N ALA A 251 26.15 15.99 -16.81
CA ALA A 251 25.54 16.03 -15.49
C ALA A 251 24.02 16.18 -15.66
N PRO A 252 23.21 15.33 -15.00
CA PRO A 252 21.76 15.41 -15.14
C PRO A 252 21.33 16.85 -14.83
N LYS A 253 20.58 17.47 -15.73
CA LYS A 253 19.96 18.78 -15.46
C LYS A 253 19.02 18.59 -14.28
N ILE A 254 19.51 18.91 -13.08
CA ILE A 254 18.67 18.99 -11.88
C ILE A 254 17.77 20.19 -12.12
N HIS A 255 16.57 19.92 -12.65
CA HIS A 255 15.48 20.89 -12.59
C HIS A 255 15.08 20.98 -11.11
N ALA A 256 15.77 21.84 -10.37
CA ALA A 256 15.29 22.28 -9.08
C ALA A 256 13.89 22.84 -9.33
N ALA A 257 12.85 22.16 -8.85
CA ALA A 257 11.60 22.83 -8.60
C ALA A 257 11.93 23.93 -7.58
N SER A 258 12.11 25.17 -8.03
CA SER A 258 12.25 26.28 -7.10
C SER A 258 10.98 26.30 -6.28
N ALA A 259 11.08 25.99 -5.01
CA ALA A 259 10.07 26.30 -4.02
C ALA A 259 9.89 27.83 -4.04
N VAL A 260 8.81 28.28 -4.69
CA VAL A 260 8.23 29.62 -4.54
C VAL A 260 6.88 29.41 -3.89
#